data_AF-A0A971HL77-F1
#
_entry.id   AF-A0A971HL77-F1
#
_cell.length_a   1.000
_cell.length_b   1.000
_cell.length_c   1.000
_cell.angle_alpha   90.00
_cell.angle_beta   90.00
_cell.angle_gamma   90.00
#
_symmetry.space_group_name_H-M   'P 1'
#
loop_
_entity.id
_entity.type
_entity.pdbx_description
1 polymer ?
#
loop_
_entity_poly.entity_id
_entity_poly.type
_entity_poly.pdbx_seq_one_letter_code
_entity_poly.pdbx_strand_id
1 'polypeptide(L)'
;MNDFVEKEKISYLKRLTDDAILSYIEREQSQEIIYYGLFLLKNPALKISELERLTSVELKVKLLNSIKKYDYIIRGIEGLYKTSDCSKIREGLLPSELTFGIEIEAKGEKNQIFIDNFNYEKWKIVEENTVNKGVEFVSPIMHYTREDLSNISRVCTFMDANDFFVNQSCGGHIHMGFEYLKKVNEFLNLLFLYNYFEKELYLISNNEKFMCRDAAKRYANSFKHIFDTMEIFVKNSKKLDFDAIKRFIEIDSRILNYKDFGLNIYNIINRLNNTIEFRVPNGTLEYDDWHKNIILYGSIMKYAKKISSSKDSQSNFYDFISDNRTPDIRINNFMNMLFEDEDLKNIYYSRYNAHLEDPMVKKLEIKEFNFNKYRTLRTLAEK
;
A
#
# COMPACT_ATOMS: atom_id res chain seq x y z
N MET A 1 33.64 9.84 36.06
CA MET A 1 34.66 9.36 35.08
C MET A 1 34.11 9.37 33.66
N ASN A 2 32.87 8.90 33.43
CA ASN A 2 32.20 8.97 32.12
C ASN A 2 32.05 10.40 31.57
N ASP A 3 31.59 11.37 32.36
CA ASP A 3 31.42 12.77 31.90
C ASP A 3 32.72 13.44 31.42
N PHE A 4 33.87 13.03 31.96
CA PHE A 4 35.16 13.57 31.56
C PHE A 4 35.58 12.99 30.19
N VAL A 5 35.42 11.68 30.02
CA VAL A 5 35.69 10.97 28.76
C VAL A 5 34.77 11.49 27.64
N GLU A 6 33.49 11.74 27.94
CA GLU A 6 32.55 12.31 26.96
C GLU A 6 32.95 13.73 26.54
N LYS A 7 33.36 14.58 27.49
CA LYS A 7 33.85 15.93 27.18
C LYS A 7 35.08 15.94 26.29
N GLU A 8 36.04 15.05 26.53
CA GLU A 8 37.22 14.91 25.67
C GLU A 8 36.86 14.46 24.26
N LYS A 9 35.98 13.45 24.14
CA LYS A 9 35.49 12.97 22.84
C LYS A 9 34.74 14.06 22.08
N ILE A 10 33.87 14.83 22.73
CA ILE A 10 33.17 15.97 22.11
C ILE A 10 34.17 17.05 21.66
N SER A 11 35.20 17.32 22.47
CA SER A 11 36.26 18.28 22.09
C SER A 11 37.12 17.79 20.92
N TYR A 12 37.27 16.48 20.75
CA TYR A 12 37.93 15.89 19.59
C TYR A 12 37.07 16.06 18.33
N LEU A 13 35.78 15.70 18.39
CA LEU A 13 34.83 15.81 17.27
C LEU A 13 34.78 17.21 16.65
N LYS A 14 34.85 18.28 17.47
CA LYS A 14 34.84 19.68 16.99
C LYS A 14 35.96 20.03 16.01
N ARG A 15 37.03 19.25 15.94
CA ARG A 15 38.20 19.48 15.08
C ARG A 15 38.17 18.67 13.78
N LEU A 16 37.17 17.83 13.60
CA LEU A 16 37.06 16.91 12.47
C LEU A 16 36.27 17.51 11.30
N THR A 17 36.47 16.95 10.10
CA THR A 17 35.61 17.16 8.94
C THR A 17 34.33 16.33 9.08
N ASP A 18 33.29 16.66 8.30
CA ASP A 18 32.02 15.90 8.31
C ASP A 18 32.27 14.39 8.07
N ASP A 19 33.07 14.01 7.08
CA ASP A 19 33.41 12.60 6.80
C ASP A 19 34.12 11.90 7.96
N ALA A 20 35.02 12.62 8.64
CA ALA A 20 35.75 12.09 9.80
C ALA A 20 34.83 11.96 11.03
N ILE A 21 33.86 12.88 11.20
CA ILE A 21 32.81 12.75 12.21
C ILE A 21 31.96 11.51 11.93
N LEU A 22 31.50 11.32 10.69
CA LEU A 22 30.69 10.16 10.30
C LEU A 22 31.41 8.85 10.56
N SER A 23 32.67 8.76 10.15
CA SER A 23 33.53 7.59 10.39
C SER A 23 33.75 7.32 11.88
N TYR A 24 33.81 8.38 12.70
CA TYR A 24 33.96 8.26 14.15
C TYR A 24 32.69 7.71 14.80
N ILE A 25 31.54 8.33 14.53
CA ILE A 25 30.27 7.95 15.15
C ILE A 25 29.76 6.58 14.67
N GLU A 26 30.24 6.10 13.52
CA GLU A 26 29.91 4.75 13.01
C GLU A 26 30.30 3.63 13.98
N ARG A 27 31.37 3.83 14.76
CA ARG A 27 31.89 2.85 15.72
C ARG A 27 31.53 3.18 17.17
N GLU A 28 30.79 4.25 17.39
CA GLU A 28 30.43 4.73 18.71
C GLU A 28 29.12 4.10 19.19
N GLN A 29 29.01 3.85 20.50
CA GLN A 29 27.82 3.27 21.12
C GLN A 29 27.07 4.29 21.99
N SER A 30 27.73 5.34 22.47
CA SER A 30 27.08 6.38 23.26
C SER A 30 26.17 7.26 22.39
N GLN A 31 24.88 7.24 22.70
CA GLN A 31 23.85 8.05 22.03
C GLN A 31 24.10 9.55 22.15
N GLU A 32 24.65 10.02 23.27
CA GLU A 32 25.03 11.43 23.45
C GLU A 32 26.18 11.83 22.52
N ILE A 33 27.19 10.96 22.38
CA ILE A 33 28.34 11.24 21.50
C ILE A 33 27.93 11.20 20.03
N ILE A 34 27.09 10.23 19.64
CA ILE A 34 26.49 10.18 18.30
C ILE A 34 25.71 11.47 18.05
N TYR A 35 24.84 11.88 18.99
CA TYR A 35 24.08 13.13 18.89
C TYR A 35 25.00 14.34 18.70
N TYR A 36 26.04 14.48 19.51
CA TYR A 36 26.98 15.60 19.39
C TYR A 36 27.75 15.57 18.06
N GLY A 37 28.16 14.39 17.59
CA GLY A 37 28.78 14.26 16.28
C GLY A 37 27.85 14.75 15.16
N LEU A 38 26.62 14.24 15.12
CA LEU A 38 25.60 14.68 14.16
C LEU A 38 25.30 16.19 14.28
N PHE A 39 25.19 16.71 15.51
CA PHE A 39 24.96 18.13 15.75
C PHE A 39 26.07 19.01 15.15
N LEU A 40 27.32 18.55 15.17
CA LEU A 40 28.49 19.25 14.67
C LEU A 40 28.66 19.20 13.14
N LEU A 41 27.95 18.32 12.43
CA LEU A 41 27.99 18.28 10.97
C LEU A 41 27.62 19.64 10.38
N LYS A 42 28.31 20.05 9.31
CA LYS A 42 28.03 21.33 8.66
C LYS A 42 26.91 21.21 7.64
N ASN A 43 26.82 20.07 6.95
CA ASN A 43 25.76 19.80 5.98
C ASN A 43 24.46 19.36 6.69
N PRO A 44 23.36 20.14 6.63
CA PRO A 44 22.08 19.76 7.24
C PRO A 44 21.49 18.48 6.67
N ALA A 45 21.75 18.19 5.40
CA ALA A 45 21.25 17.02 4.71
C ALA A 45 21.83 15.72 5.32
N LEU A 46 23.12 15.73 5.67
CA LEU A 46 23.79 14.62 6.37
C LEU A 46 23.23 14.40 7.79
N LYS A 47 22.78 15.47 8.47
CA LYS A 47 22.15 15.32 9.80
C LYS A 47 20.82 14.55 9.71
N ILE A 48 20.10 14.74 8.62
CA ILE A 48 18.82 14.07 8.37
C ILE A 48 19.05 12.62 7.95
N SER A 49 19.96 12.36 7.01
CA SER A 49 20.22 11.00 6.50
C SER A 49 20.69 10.04 7.61
N GLU A 50 21.46 10.56 8.56
CA GLU A 50 22.03 9.79 9.68
C GLU A 50 21.18 9.82 10.96
N LEU A 51 19.98 10.39 10.92
CA LEU A 51 19.11 10.54 12.09
C LEU A 51 18.77 9.19 12.77
N GLU A 52 18.66 8.12 11.99
CA GLU A 52 18.38 6.77 12.47
C GLU A 52 19.52 6.14 13.29
N ARG A 53 20.70 6.76 13.36
CA ARG A 53 21.75 6.36 14.32
C ARG A 53 21.38 6.68 15.77
N LEU A 54 20.48 7.64 15.97
CA LEU A 54 19.93 7.92 17.28
C LEU A 54 18.75 6.99 17.52
N THR A 55 18.78 6.20 18.58
CA THR A 55 17.64 5.39 19.04
C THR A 55 16.74 6.16 19.98
N SER A 56 17.27 7.21 20.64
CA SER A 56 16.49 8.08 21.52
C SER A 56 15.65 9.09 20.72
N VAL A 57 14.33 9.02 20.89
CA VAL A 57 13.37 9.99 20.32
C VAL A 57 13.68 11.41 20.79
N GLU A 58 14.06 11.59 22.06
CA GLU A 58 14.42 12.90 22.61
C GLU A 58 15.61 13.50 21.87
N LEU A 59 16.67 12.72 21.64
CA LEU A 59 17.86 13.19 20.92
C LEU A 59 17.57 13.43 19.43
N LYS A 60 16.75 12.60 18.77
CA LYS A 60 16.27 12.86 17.41
C LYS A 60 15.58 14.22 17.35
N VAL A 61 14.61 14.46 18.22
CA VAL A 61 13.88 15.73 18.29
C VAL A 61 14.81 16.90 18.61
N LYS A 62 15.78 16.73 19.51
CA LYS A 62 16.77 17.77 19.84
C LYS A 62 17.67 18.12 18.65
N LEU A 63 18.13 17.12 17.89
CA LEU A 63 18.92 17.33 16.67
C LEU A 63 18.10 18.04 15.61
N LEU A 64 16.87 17.59 15.37
CA LEU A 64 15.94 18.19 14.42
C LEU A 64 15.63 19.65 14.74
N ASN A 65 15.39 19.97 16.02
CA ASN A 65 15.23 21.35 16.49
C ASN A 65 16.44 22.24 16.18
N SER A 66 17.66 21.69 16.18
CA SER A 66 18.87 22.44 15.82
C SER A 66 18.96 22.76 14.31
N ILE A 67 18.28 21.97 13.48
CA ILE A 67 18.23 22.12 12.02
C ILE A 67 17.14 23.14 11.62
N LYS A 68 16.19 23.48 12.51
CA LYS A 68 15.09 24.43 12.24
C LYS A 68 15.54 25.79 11.70
N LYS A 69 16.77 26.23 12.00
CA LYS A 69 17.35 27.47 11.42
C LYS A 69 17.60 27.40 9.90
N TYR A 70 17.60 26.22 9.30
CA TYR A 70 17.64 26.02 7.86
C TYR A 70 16.18 25.89 7.36
N ASP A 71 15.44 27.00 7.45
CA ASP A 71 13.97 27.18 7.28
C ASP A 71 13.32 26.57 6.00
N TYR A 72 14.07 25.88 5.13
CA TYR A 72 13.62 25.48 3.80
C TYR A 72 13.41 23.98 3.55
N ILE A 73 14.00 23.07 4.33
CA ILE A 73 14.22 21.71 3.81
C ILE A 73 13.20 20.68 4.31
N ILE A 74 13.00 20.51 5.63
CA ILE A 74 12.09 19.49 6.17
C ILE A 74 11.31 19.99 7.39
N ARG A 75 9.98 20.05 7.27
CA ARG A 75 9.02 20.35 8.34
C ARG A 75 8.44 19.04 8.90
N GLY A 76 7.88 19.08 10.11
CA GLY A 76 7.10 17.95 10.65
C GLY A 76 7.83 16.63 10.89
N ILE A 77 9.15 16.53 10.64
CA ILE A 77 9.96 15.32 10.83
C ILE A 77 9.97 14.81 12.27
N GLU A 78 9.81 15.70 13.25
CA GLU A 78 9.62 15.34 14.66
C GLU A 78 8.34 14.51 14.86
N GLY A 79 7.30 14.79 14.06
CA GLY A 79 6.03 14.08 14.05
C GLY A 79 6.15 12.61 13.66
N LEU A 80 7.16 12.26 12.85
CA LEU A 80 7.46 10.87 12.50
C LEU A 80 7.85 10.01 13.72
N TYR A 81 8.32 10.62 14.80
CA TYR A 81 8.74 9.91 16.00
C TYR A 81 7.81 10.14 17.20
N LYS A 82 6.71 10.88 17.02
CA LYS A 82 5.74 11.11 18.09
C LYS A 82 4.92 9.85 18.34
N THR A 83 4.71 9.50 19.61
CA THR A 83 3.73 8.47 19.99
C THR A 83 2.36 8.82 19.40
N SER A 84 1.75 7.88 18.69
CA SER A 84 0.46 8.11 18.03
C SER A 84 -0.68 7.75 18.96
N ASP A 85 -1.79 8.49 18.85
CA ASP A 85 -3.04 8.11 19.51
C ASP A 85 -3.72 6.99 18.71
N CYS A 86 -3.44 5.75 19.10
CA CYS A 86 -3.97 4.55 18.47
C CYS A 86 -5.33 4.10 19.04
N SER A 87 -5.97 4.91 19.89
CA SER A 87 -7.15 4.50 20.66
C SER A 87 -8.36 4.11 19.78
N LYS A 88 -8.42 4.65 18.56
CA LYS A 88 -9.51 4.41 17.60
C LYS A 88 -9.29 3.18 16.70
N ILE A 89 -8.10 2.56 16.73
CA ILE A 89 -7.80 1.39 15.90
C ILE A 89 -8.37 0.13 16.57
N ARG A 90 -9.29 -0.52 15.86
CA ARG A 90 -9.88 -1.80 16.24
C ARG A 90 -8.94 -2.94 15.82
N GLU A 91 -8.28 -3.56 16.79
CA GLU A 91 -7.42 -4.72 16.53
C GLU A 91 -8.24 -5.96 16.10
N GLY A 92 -7.63 -6.87 15.35
CA GLY A 92 -8.24 -8.15 14.98
C GLY A 92 -9.24 -8.12 13.81
N LEU A 93 -9.46 -6.98 13.15
CA LEU A 93 -10.29 -6.92 11.94
C LEU A 93 -9.71 -7.77 10.80
N LEU A 94 -8.38 -7.68 10.61
CA LEU A 94 -7.63 -8.48 9.65
C LEU A 94 -6.80 -9.56 10.33
N PRO A 95 -6.55 -10.71 9.67
CA PRO A 95 -5.70 -11.78 10.20
C PRO A 95 -4.26 -11.31 10.43
N SER A 96 -3.63 -11.76 11.52
CA SER A 96 -2.26 -11.36 11.88
C SER A 96 -1.20 -11.79 10.88
N GLU A 97 -1.46 -12.87 10.12
CA GLU A 97 -0.57 -13.40 9.09
C GLU A 97 -0.71 -12.69 7.73
N LEU A 98 -1.72 -11.82 7.57
CA LEU A 98 -1.88 -11.02 6.36
C LEU A 98 -0.96 -9.80 6.45
N THR A 99 0.02 -9.76 5.57
CA THR A 99 0.90 -8.60 5.39
C THR A 99 0.37 -7.67 4.33
N PHE A 100 0.70 -6.39 4.47
CA PHE A 100 0.44 -5.40 3.43
C PHE A 100 1.55 -4.35 3.33
N GLY A 101 1.58 -3.60 2.24
CA GLY A 101 2.37 -2.39 2.05
C GLY A 101 1.56 -1.37 1.25
N ILE A 102 1.98 -0.10 1.29
CA ILE A 102 1.36 0.99 0.52
C ILE A 102 2.41 1.79 -0.23
N GLU A 103 1.99 2.35 -1.37
CA GLU A 103 2.76 3.33 -2.14
C GLU A 103 1.90 4.59 -2.30
N ILE A 104 2.41 5.71 -1.78
CA ILE A 104 1.73 7.01 -1.81
C ILE A 104 2.37 7.87 -2.89
N GLU A 105 1.74 7.94 -4.07
CA GLU A 105 2.13 8.88 -5.10
C GLU A 105 1.73 10.31 -4.71
N ALA A 106 2.65 11.25 -4.85
CA ALA A 106 2.40 12.67 -4.58
C ALA A 106 3.24 13.57 -5.50
N LYS A 107 2.99 14.87 -5.42
CA LYS A 107 3.71 15.93 -6.11
C LYS A 107 4.37 16.86 -5.12
N GLY A 108 5.53 17.39 -5.49
CA GLY A 108 6.25 18.38 -4.68
C GLY A 108 7.38 19.04 -5.44
N GLU A 109 7.70 20.28 -5.09
CA GLU A 109 8.85 21.00 -5.67
C GLU A 109 10.18 20.53 -5.06
N LYS A 110 10.13 19.85 -3.92
CA LYS A 110 11.30 19.44 -3.13
C LYS A 110 11.64 17.96 -3.24
N ASN A 111 11.06 17.23 -4.19
CA ASN A 111 11.16 15.76 -4.25
C ASN A 111 12.60 15.25 -4.19
N GLN A 112 13.51 15.85 -4.94
CA GLN A 112 14.91 15.40 -4.99
C GLN A 112 15.58 15.42 -3.62
N ILE A 113 15.31 16.45 -2.82
CA ILE A 113 15.85 16.56 -1.46
C ILE A 113 15.38 15.38 -0.60
N PHE A 114 14.10 15.02 -0.70
CA PHE A 114 13.56 13.91 0.06
C PHE A 114 14.04 12.56 -0.47
N ILE A 115 14.12 12.37 -1.77
CA ILE A 115 14.70 11.17 -2.40
C ILE A 115 16.13 10.93 -1.91
N ASP A 116 16.95 11.99 -1.88
CA ASP A 116 18.37 11.87 -1.54
C ASP A 116 18.62 11.70 -0.03
N ASN A 117 17.72 12.20 0.83
CA ASN A 117 18.04 12.40 2.26
C ASN A 117 17.03 11.80 3.24
N PHE A 118 15.86 11.33 2.78
CA PHE A 118 14.85 10.79 3.70
C PHE A 118 15.21 9.39 4.17
N ASN A 119 15.21 9.21 5.50
CA ASN A 119 15.40 7.93 6.14
C ASN A 119 14.49 7.86 7.37
N TYR A 120 13.48 6.98 7.32
CA TYR A 120 12.54 6.76 8.41
C TYR A 120 11.99 5.34 8.33
N GLU A 121 12.21 4.52 9.37
CA GLU A 121 11.59 3.19 9.53
C GLU A 121 11.50 2.31 8.25
N LYS A 122 12.56 2.32 7.43
CA LYS A 122 12.66 1.59 6.14
C LYS A 122 11.69 2.05 5.04
N TRP A 123 10.94 3.14 5.25
CA TRP A 123 10.24 3.83 4.18
C TRP A 123 11.26 4.31 3.15
N LYS A 124 10.89 4.18 1.88
CA LYS A 124 11.69 4.66 0.75
C LYS A 124 10.94 5.75 0.04
N ILE A 125 11.67 6.69 -0.51
CA ILE A 125 11.14 7.71 -1.39
C ILE A 125 11.80 7.51 -2.74
N VAL A 126 11.00 7.31 -3.77
CA VAL A 126 11.46 7.08 -5.13
C VAL A 126 10.85 8.10 -6.08
N GLU A 127 11.48 8.27 -7.25
CA GLU A 127 10.95 9.14 -8.31
C GLU A 127 9.73 8.49 -8.96
N GLU A 128 8.62 9.22 -9.03
CA GLU A 128 7.40 8.77 -9.72
C GLU A 128 7.30 9.43 -11.10
N ASN A 129 7.66 8.67 -12.13
CA ASN A 129 7.88 9.17 -13.48
C ASN A 129 6.58 9.41 -14.29
N THR A 130 5.45 8.86 -13.85
CA THR A 130 4.15 9.06 -14.49
C THR A 130 3.43 10.32 -14.01
N VAL A 131 3.94 10.93 -12.93
CA VAL A 131 3.43 12.17 -12.34
C VAL A 131 4.46 13.29 -12.53
N ASN A 132 4.03 14.46 -13.02
CA ASN A 132 4.94 15.60 -13.20
C ASN A 132 5.46 16.10 -11.83
N LYS A 133 6.79 16.14 -11.64
CA LYS A 133 7.42 16.33 -10.32
C LYS A 133 6.80 15.37 -9.30
N GLY A 134 6.72 14.11 -9.71
CA GLY A 134 6.18 13.01 -8.93
C GLY A 134 7.19 12.47 -7.95
N VAL A 135 6.68 11.98 -6.83
CA VAL A 135 7.40 11.19 -5.85
C VAL A 135 6.49 10.06 -5.38
N GLU A 136 7.07 8.93 -5.00
CA GLU A 136 6.34 7.84 -4.37
C GLU A 136 6.98 7.47 -3.04
N PHE A 137 6.16 7.48 -1.98
CA PHE A 137 6.56 7.01 -0.66
C PHE A 137 6.15 5.55 -0.52
N VAL A 138 7.14 4.66 -0.44
CA VAL A 138 6.97 3.21 -0.40
C VAL A 138 7.17 2.72 1.03
N SER A 139 6.16 2.07 1.59
CA SER A 139 6.20 1.56 2.96
C SER A 139 7.09 0.32 3.10
N PRO A 140 7.56 -0.02 4.33
CA PRO A 140 7.98 -1.39 4.62
C PRO A 140 6.80 -2.37 4.53
N ILE A 141 7.10 -3.67 4.66
CA ILE A 141 6.08 -4.70 4.90
C ILE A 141 5.51 -4.49 6.29
N MET A 142 4.19 -4.33 6.36
CA MET A 142 3.42 -4.03 7.57
C MET A 142 2.39 -5.13 7.85
N HIS A 143 1.88 -5.12 9.09
CA HIS A 143 0.76 -5.92 9.56
C HIS A 143 -0.36 -5.02 10.06
N TYR A 144 -1.56 -5.57 10.25
CA TYR A 144 -2.69 -4.79 10.76
C TYR A 144 -2.57 -4.58 12.27
N THR A 145 -1.60 -3.76 12.66
CA THR A 145 -1.27 -3.42 14.04
C THR A 145 -1.40 -1.92 14.27
N ARG A 146 -1.57 -1.52 15.53
CA ARG A 146 -1.63 -0.11 15.91
C ARG A 146 -0.38 0.67 15.53
N GLU A 147 0.78 0.03 15.63
CA GLU A 147 2.08 0.64 15.33
C GLU A 147 2.22 0.92 13.83
N ASP A 148 2.02 -0.10 12.99
CA ASP A 148 2.13 0.04 11.53
C ASP A 148 1.13 1.04 10.97
N LEU A 149 -0.13 0.98 11.41
CA LEU A 149 -1.16 1.94 11.00
C LEU A 149 -0.83 3.37 11.46
N SER A 150 -0.26 3.52 12.65
CA SER A 150 0.19 4.82 13.13
C SER A 150 1.34 5.39 12.31
N ASN A 151 2.24 4.54 11.82
CA ASN A 151 3.33 4.96 10.96
C ASN A 151 2.82 5.55 9.65
N ILE A 152 1.76 4.99 9.06
CA ILE A 152 1.10 5.56 7.89
C ILE A 152 0.58 6.98 8.20
N SER A 153 -0.12 7.15 9.33
CA SER A 153 -0.63 8.47 9.74
C SER A 153 0.46 9.52 9.91
N ARG A 154 1.60 9.12 10.51
CA ARG A 154 2.76 10.00 10.67
C ARG A 154 3.37 10.39 9.33
N VAL A 155 3.53 9.44 8.40
CA VAL A 155 4.06 9.70 7.06
C VAL A 155 3.13 10.64 6.28
N CYS A 156 1.82 10.39 6.30
CA CYS A 156 0.81 11.28 5.73
C CYS A 156 0.92 12.72 6.28
N THR A 157 0.99 12.87 7.60
CA THR A 157 1.14 14.18 8.26
C THR A 157 2.46 14.87 7.88
N PHE A 158 3.53 14.09 7.79
CA PHE A 158 4.83 14.58 7.35
C PHE A 158 4.79 15.07 5.90
N MET A 159 4.15 14.32 5.00
CA MET A 159 4.01 14.72 3.60
C MET A 159 3.27 16.04 3.48
N ASP A 160 2.12 16.16 4.15
CA ASP A 160 1.33 17.40 4.19
C ASP A 160 2.14 18.59 4.72
N ALA A 161 2.86 18.40 5.84
CA ALA A 161 3.70 19.44 6.42
C ALA A 161 4.86 19.90 5.50
N ASN A 162 5.24 19.08 4.51
CA ASN A 162 6.35 19.34 3.58
C ASN A 162 5.91 19.79 2.19
N ASP A 163 4.69 20.33 2.09
CA ASP A 163 4.14 20.90 0.86
C ASP A 163 3.99 19.87 -0.27
N PHE A 164 3.90 18.57 0.08
CA PHE A 164 3.47 17.54 -0.87
C PHE A 164 1.96 17.61 -1.07
N PHE A 165 1.49 17.31 -2.27
CA PHE A 165 0.06 17.28 -2.56
C PHE A 165 -0.29 16.21 -3.59
N VAL A 166 -1.53 15.76 -3.55
CA VAL A 166 -2.09 14.76 -4.49
C VAL A 166 -3.04 15.43 -5.48
N ASN A 167 -3.20 14.84 -6.65
CA ASN A 167 -4.16 15.29 -7.66
C ASN A 167 -4.65 14.11 -8.50
N GLN A 168 -5.40 14.40 -9.57
CA GLN A 168 -5.99 13.41 -10.49
C GLN A 168 -4.98 12.54 -11.27
N SER A 169 -3.67 12.79 -11.17
CA SER A 169 -2.65 11.88 -11.71
C SER A 169 -2.13 10.87 -10.68
N CYS A 170 -2.25 11.15 -9.38
CA CYS A 170 -1.66 10.34 -8.32
C CYS A 170 -2.54 9.12 -8.00
N GLY A 171 -1.96 7.92 -8.02
CA GLY A 171 -2.54 6.67 -7.56
C GLY A 171 -2.27 6.38 -6.09
N GLY A 172 -3.13 5.55 -5.48
CA GLY A 172 -2.84 4.93 -4.20
C GLY A 172 -2.72 3.42 -4.40
N HIS A 173 -1.53 2.86 -4.16
CA HIS A 173 -1.32 1.42 -4.32
C HIS A 173 -1.33 0.71 -2.97
N ILE A 174 -2.06 -0.39 -2.87
CA ILE A 174 -2.08 -1.26 -1.70
C ILE A 174 -1.66 -2.66 -2.11
N HIS A 175 -0.54 -3.11 -1.56
CA HIS A 175 0.05 -4.42 -1.82
C HIS A 175 -0.37 -5.38 -0.71
N MET A 176 -1.00 -6.49 -1.06
CA MET A 176 -1.36 -7.56 -0.14
C MET A 176 -0.41 -8.74 -0.33
N GLY A 177 0.14 -9.27 0.76
CA GLY A 177 1.07 -10.41 0.70
C GLY A 177 0.44 -11.63 0.03
N PHE A 178 0.99 -12.07 -1.11
CA PHE A 178 0.43 -13.21 -1.86
C PHE A 178 0.46 -14.50 -1.05
N GLU A 179 1.44 -14.64 -0.16
CA GLU A 179 1.63 -15.82 0.69
C GLU A 179 0.47 -16.08 1.65
N TYR A 180 -0.43 -15.12 1.86
CA TYR A 180 -1.66 -15.34 2.62
C TYR A 180 -2.56 -16.42 1.98
N LEU A 181 -2.55 -16.50 0.64
CA LEU A 181 -3.30 -17.49 -0.14
C LEU A 181 -2.46 -18.74 -0.32
N LYS A 182 -2.79 -19.80 0.43
CA LYS A 182 -1.98 -21.03 0.53
C LYS A 182 -2.34 -22.06 -0.53
N LYS A 183 -3.49 -21.91 -1.19
CA LYS A 183 -4.00 -22.84 -2.21
C LYS A 183 -4.37 -22.09 -3.48
N VAL A 184 -4.25 -22.79 -4.61
CA VAL A 184 -4.66 -22.25 -5.93
C VAL A 184 -6.12 -21.83 -5.95
N ASN A 185 -7.02 -22.60 -5.32
CA ASN A 185 -8.43 -22.24 -5.28
C ASN A 185 -8.70 -20.94 -4.48
N GLU A 186 -7.96 -20.68 -3.40
CA GLU A 186 -8.03 -19.41 -2.65
C GLU A 186 -7.65 -18.22 -3.56
N PHE A 187 -6.65 -18.39 -4.42
CA PHE A 187 -6.29 -17.37 -5.42
C PHE A 187 -7.34 -17.23 -6.53
N LEU A 188 -7.87 -18.33 -7.07
CA LEU A 188 -8.95 -18.25 -8.04
C LEU A 188 -10.19 -17.55 -7.47
N ASN A 189 -10.54 -17.83 -6.22
CA ASN A 189 -11.63 -17.16 -5.52
C ASN A 189 -11.42 -15.66 -5.41
N LEU A 190 -10.19 -15.21 -5.15
CA LEU A 190 -9.87 -13.79 -5.19
C LEU A 190 -10.12 -13.20 -6.58
N LEU A 191 -9.66 -13.86 -7.64
CA LEU A 191 -9.86 -13.36 -9.01
C LEU A 191 -11.34 -13.29 -9.38
N PHE A 192 -12.13 -14.32 -9.01
CA PHE A 192 -13.58 -14.34 -9.23
C PHE A 192 -14.29 -13.24 -8.44
N LEU A 193 -13.93 -13.08 -7.16
CA LEU A 193 -14.49 -12.06 -6.28
C LEU A 193 -14.19 -10.65 -6.82
N TYR A 194 -12.93 -10.38 -7.15
CA TYR A 194 -12.51 -9.09 -7.70
C TYR A 194 -13.23 -8.81 -9.03
N ASN A 195 -13.27 -9.76 -9.95
CA ASN A 195 -13.85 -9.51 -11.28
C ASN A 195 -15.37 -9.38 -11.23
N TYR A 196 -16.05 -10.19 -10.41
CA TYR A 196 -17.49 -10.03 -10.20
C TYR A 196 -17.85 -8.72 -9.52
N PHE A 197 -16.99 -8.14 -8.69
CA PHE A 197 -17.25 -6.86 -8.03
C PHE A 197 -16.37 -5.70 -8.54
N GLU A 198 -15.77 -5.82 -9.72
CA GLU A 198 -14.77 -4.86 -10.19
C GLU A 198 -15.38 -3.46 -10.26
N LYS A 199 -16.58 -3.32 -10.83
CA LYS A 199 -17.26 -2.03 -10.92
C LYS A 199 -17.55 -1.43 -9.54
N GLU A 200 -18.08 -2.23 -8.61
CA GLU A 200 -18.36 -1.81 -7.24
C GLU A 200 -17.08 -1.35 -6.54
N LEU A 201 -15.95 -2.04 -6.75
CA LEU A 201 -14.66 -1.65 -6.19
C LEU A 201 -14.23 -0.24 -6.62
N TYR A 202 -14.39 0.12 -7.90
CA TYR A 202 -14.11 1.48 -8.36
C TYR A 202 -15.03 2.53 -7.72
N LEU A 203 -16.26 2.15 -7.34
CA LEU A 203 -17.23 3.03 -6.70
C LEU A 203 -16.99 3.20 -5.18
N ILE A 204 -16.31 2.26 -4.52
CA ILE A 204 -16.14 2.28 -3.05
C ILE A 204 -14.70 2.50 -2.56
N SER A 205 -13.73 2.54 -3.47
CA SER A 205 -12.31 2.67 -3.10
C SER A 205 -11.87 4.11 -2.84
N ASN A 206 -12.68 5.10 -3.20
CA ASN A 206 -12.36 6.52 -3.02
C ASN A 206 -13.25 7.17 -1.97
N ASN A 207 -12.74 8.20 -1.31
CA ASN A 207 -13.53 9.06 -0.45
C ASN A 207 -14.73 9.66 -1.23
N GLU A 208 -15.88 9.81 -0.59
CA GLU A 208 -17.12 10.34 -1.20
C GLU A 208 -16.95 11.71 -1.88
N LYS A 209 -15.93 12.48 -1.47
CA LYS A 209 -15.63 13.80 -2.03
C LYS A 209 -14.85 13.76 -3.34
N PHE A 210 -14.26 12.62 -3.69
CA PHE A 210 -13.31 12.50 -4.78
C PHE A 210 -13.70 11.38 -5.76
N MET A 211 -14.09 11.79 -6.96
CA MET A 211 -14.29 10.89 -8.09
C MET A 211 -12.99 10.15 -8.44
N CYS A 212 -13.12 9.00 -9.11
CA CYS A 212 -12.02 8.19 -9.62
C CYS A 212 -11.09 9.01 -10.51
N ARG A 213 -9.78 8.86 -10.28
CA ARG A 213 -8.72 9.61 -10.96
C ARG A 213 -8.73 9.40 -12.47
N ASP A 214 -8.55 10.48 -13.24
CA ASP A 214 -8.44 10.39 -14.71
C ASP A 214 -7.34 9.41 -15.17
N ALA A 215 -6.24 9.34 -14.42
CA ALA A 215 -5.12 8.45 -14.69
C ALA A 215 -5.48 6.95 -14.60
N ALA A 216 -6.60 6.58 -13.96
CA ALA A 216 -7.03 5.19 -13.82
C ALA A 216 -7.22 4.50 -15.18
N LYS A 217 -7.65 5.23 -16.23
CA LYS A 217 -7.82 4.65 -17.57
C LYS A 217 -6.54 3.98 -18.09
N ARG A 218 -5.40 4.54 -17.71
CA ARG A 218 -4.07 4.12 -18.17
C ARG A 218 -3.36 3.26 -17.14
N TYR A 219 -3.51 3.56 -15.84
CA TYR A 219 -2.71 2.97 -14.76
C TYR A 219 -3.54 2.21 -13.72
N ALA A 220 -4.82 1.97 -14.01
CA ALA A 220 -5.70 1.08 -13.26
C ALA A 220 -6.88 0.69 -14.17
N ASN A 221 -6.59 0.03 -15.29
CA ASN A 221 -7.61 -0.37 -16.25
C ASN A 221 -8.29 -1.69 -15.82
N SER A 222 -9.40 -2.02 -16.45
CA SER A 222 -10.20 -3.21 -16.12
C SER A 222 -9.44 -4.52 -16.33
N PHE A 223 -9.65 -5.46 -15.39
CA PHE A 223 -9.08 -6.80 -15.34
C PHE A 223 -9.77 -7.81 -16.29
N LYS A 224 -10.69 -7.34 -17.17
CA LYS A 224 -11.62 -8.16 -17.96
C LYS A 224 -11.02 -9.25 -18.86
N HIS A 225 -9.80 -9.09 -19.35
CA HIS A 225 -9.22 -10.01 -20.34
C HIS A 225 -8.61 -11.28 -19.75
N ILE A 226 -8.30 -11.25 -18.44
CA ILE A 226 -7.57 -12.32 -17.75
C ILE A 226 -8.27 -13.68 -17.85
N PHE A 227 -9.60 -13.71 -17.75
CA PHE A 227 -10.34 -14.96 -17.63
C PHE A 227 -10.49 -15.65 -18.98
N ASP A 228 -10.56 -14.86 -20.06
CA ASP A 228 -10.58 -15.38 -21.42
C ASP A 228 -9.25 -16.06 -21.76
N THR A 229 -8.12 -15.44 -21.40
CA THR A 229 -6.78 -16.01 -21.63
C THR A 229 -6.49 -17.18 -20.68
N MET A 230 -6.88 -17.07 -19.41
CA MET A 230 -6.67 -18.12 -18.41
C MET A 230 -7.50 -19.38 -18.70
N GLU A 231 -8.76 -19.25 -19.14
CA GLU A 231 -9.60 -20.40 -19.54
C GLU A 231 -8.97 -21.17 -20.71
N ILE A 232 -8.37 -20.47 -21.68
CA ILE A 232 -7.64 -21.11 -22.79
C ILE A 232 -6.38 -21.80 -22.30
N PHE A 233 -5.60 -21.15 -21.44
CA PHE A 233 -4.38 -21.72 -20.88
C PHE A 233 -4.67 -23.02 -20.13
N VAL A 234 -5.66 -22.99 -19.25
CA VAL A 234 -6.03 -24.11 -18.37
C VAL A 234 -6.59 -25.31 -19.13
N LYS A 235 -7.36 -25.09 -20.21
CA LYS A 235 -7.83 -26.17 -21.09
C LYS A 235 -6.67 -27.00 -21.65
N ASN A 236 -5.52 -26.37 -21.86
CA ASN A 236 -4.33 -27.02 -22.40
C ASN A 236 -3.41 -27.60 -21.31
N SER A 237 -3.37 -27.02 -20.10
CA SER A 237 -2.38 -27.38 -19.08
C SER A 237 -2.70 -28.66 -18.28
N LYS A 238 -3.96 -29.14 -18.29
CA LYS A 238 -4.48 -30.32 -17.54
C LYS A 238 -4.36 -30.27 -16.01
N LYS A 239 -3.49 -29.43 -15.44
CA LYS A 239 -3.32 -29.16 -14.01
C LYS A 239 -3.12 -27.66 -13.78
N LEU A 240 -3.63 -27.18 -12.66
CA LEU A 240 -3.45 -25.79 -12.21
C LEU A 240 -2.87 -25.79 -10.80
N ASP A 241 -1.58 -25.50 -10.70
CA ASP A 241 -0.85 -25.21 -9.47
C ASP A 241 -0.23 -23.79 -9.54
N PHE A 242 0.42 -23.33 -8.47
CA PHE A 242 1.01 -21.99 -8.46
C PHE A 242 2.12 -21.81 -9.51
N ASP A 243 2.86 -22.86 -9.86
CA ASP A 243 3.84 -22.78 -10.94
C ASP A 243 3.16 -22.61 -12.30
N ALA A 244 2.03 -23.27 -12.53
CA ALA A 244 1.20 -23.04 -13.71
C ALA A 244 0.64 -21.62 -13.75
N ILE A 245 0.19 -21.06 -12.61
CA ILE A 245 -0.25 -19.66 -12.50
C ILE A 245 0.90 -18.70 -12.85
N LYS A 246 2.08 -18.90 -12.28
CA LYS A 246 3.25 -18.06 -12.56
C LYS A 246 3.64 -18.10 -14.05
N ARG A 247 3.64 -19.30 -14.66
CA ARG A 247 3.85 -19.45 -16.11
C ARG A 247 2.78 -18.75 -16.94
N PHE A 248 1.51 -18.86 -16.55
CA PHE A 248 0.42 -18.15 -17.21
C PHE A 248 0.65 -16.64 -17.15
N ILE A 249 0.94 -16.10 -15.96
CA ILE A 249 1.19 -14.67 -15.77
C ILE A 249 2.37 -14.22 -16.62
N GLU A 250 3.47 -14.97 -16.63
CA GLU A 250 4.64 -14.65 -17.44
C GLU A 250 4.33 -14.60 -18.95
N ILE A 251 3.60 -15.60 -19.47
CA ILE A 251 3.23 -15.66 -20.89
C ILE A 251 2.26 -14.53 -21.25
N ASP A 252 1.19 -14.38 -20.48
CA ASP A 252 0.12 -13.44 -20.80
C ASP A 252 0.56 -11.99 -20.61
N SER A 253 1.51 -11.73 -19.70
CA SER A 253 2.11 -10.40 -19.52
C SER A 253 2.92 -9.91 -20.73
N ARG A 254 3.27 -10.80 -21.68
CA ARG A 254 3.90 -10.41 -22.96
C ARG A 254 2.90 -9.79 -23.94
N ILE A 255 1.60 -9.99 -23.68
CA ILE A 255 0.50 -9.51 -24.51
C ILE A 255 -0.26 -8.40 -23.76
N LEU A 256 -0.49 -8.57 -22.46
CA LEU A 256 -1.21 -7.64 -21.60
C LEU A 256 -0.26 -6.96 -20.62
N ASN A 257 -0.34 -5.63 -20.49
CA ASN A 257 0.43 -4.93 -19.46
C ASN A 257 -0.29 -5.02 -18.11
N TYR A 258 -0.10 -6.12 -17.38
CA TYR A 258 -0.69 -6.32 -16.05
C TYR A 258 -0.34 -5.24 -15.03
N LYS A 259 0.80 -4.57 -15.23
CA LYS A 259 1.22 -3.42 -14.44
C LYS A 259 0.35 -2.19 -14.66
N ASP A 260 -0.67 -2.24 -15.51
CA ASP A 260 -1.61 -1.14 -15.76
C ASP A 260 -3.04 -1.48 -15.29
N PHE A 261 -3.26 -2.66 -14.68
CA PHE A 261 -4.59 -3.08 -14.21
C PHE A 261 -4.88 -2.62 -12.78
N GLY A 262 -6.17 -2.41 -12.48
CA GLY A 262 -6.63 -2.11 -11.12
C GLY A 262 -6.30 -3.21 -10.11
N LEU A 263 -6.22 -4.45 -10.57
CA LEU A 263 -5.61 -5.57 -9.85
C LEU A 263 -4.35 -6.02 -10.60
N ASN A 264 -3.19 -5.64 -10.08
CA ASN A 264 -1.91 -6.06 -10.62
C ASN A 264 -1.46 -7.38 -9.96
N ILE A 265 -1.48 -8.45 -10.75
CA ILE A 265 -0.99 -9.78 -10.36
C ILE A 265 0.42 -10.10 -10.87
N TYR A 266 1.05 -9.18 -11.63
CA TYR A 266 2.40 -9.37 -12.15
C TYR A 266 3.43 -9.49 -11.02
N ASN A 267 3.18 -8.81 -9.90
CA ASN A 267 4.05 -8.82 -8.74
C ASN A 267 4.24 -10.23 -8.13
N ILE A 268 3.31 -11.17 -8.38
CA ILE A 268 3.41 -12.57 -7.95
C ILE A 268 4.59 -13.32 -8.60
N ILE A 269 4.98 -12.96 -9.83
CA ILE A 269 6.16 -13.56 -10.50
C ILE A 269 7.46 -12.84 -10.14
N ASN A 270 7.39 -11.62 -9.60
CA ASN A 270 8.55 -10.90 -9.10
C ASN A 270 8.85 -11.31 -7.65
N ARG A 271 9.87 -12.16 -7.46
CA ARG A 271 10.24 -12.70 -6.13
C ARG A 271 10.53 -11.61 -5.08
N LEU A 272 10.91 -10.41 -5.49
CA LEU A 272 11.19 -9.30 -4.57
C LEU A 272 9.90 -8.69 -3.99
N ASN A 273 8.79 -8.74 -4.74
CA ASN A 273 7.54 -8.05 -4.42
C ASN A 273 6.35 -9.03 -4.46
N ASN A 274 6.49 -10.24 -3.92
CA ASN A 274 5.50 -11.34 -3.98
C ASN A 274 4.13 -10.97 -3.34
N THR A 275 3.37 -10.16 -4.06
CA THR A 275 2.19 -9.44 -3.59
C THR A 275 1.14 -9.39 -4.70
N ILE A 276 -0.09 -9.10 -4.29
CA ILE A 276 -1.19 -8.70 -5.16
C ILE A 276 -1.42 -7.22 -4.91
N GLU A 277 -1.36 -6.40 -5.95
CA GLU A 277 -1.43 -4.95 -5.83
C GLU A 277 -2.79 -4.42 -6.31
N PHE A 278 -3.46 -3.66 -5.44
CA PHE A 278 -4.70 -2.95 -5.73
C PHE A 278 -4.37 -1.49 -6.05
N ARG A 279 -4.71 -1.06 -7.27
CA ARG A 279 -4.37 0.26 -7.84
C ARG A 279 -5.58 1.16 -8.11
N VAL A 280 -6.74 0.67 -7.69
CA VAL A 280 -8.05 1.33 -7.80
C VAL A 280 -8.13 2.64 -7.01
N PRO A 281 -7.58 2.76 -5.79
CA PRO A 281 -7.65 4.01 -5.04
C PRO A 281 -6.92 5.17 -5.74
N ASN A 282 -7.45 6.36 -5.52
CA ASN A 282 -6.73 7.61 -5.78
C ASN A 282 -5.60 7.78 -4.75
N GLY A 283 -4.56 8.53 -5.13
CA GLY A 283 -3.56 9.00 -4.19
C GLY A 283 -4.20 9.93 -3.15
N THR A 284 -3.81 9.76 -1.88
CA THR A 284 -4.33 10.57 -0.77
C THR A 284 -3.25 10.76 0.32
N LEU A 285 -3.26 11.93 0.96
CA LEU A 285 -2.47 12.20 2.16
C LEU A 285 -3.31 12.02 3.44
N GLU A 286 -4.54 11.52 3.32
CA GLU A 286 -5.43 11.26 4.45
C GLU A 286 -5.29 9.82 4.95
N TYR A 287 -4.77 9.64 6.17
CA TYR A 287 -4.65 8.32 6.81
C TYR A 287 -5.97 7.55 6.81
N ASP A 288 -7.07 8.26 7.06
CA ASP A 288 -8.40 7.69 7.19
C ASP A 288 -8.88 6.98 5.92
N ASP A 289 -8.46 7.44 4.74
CA ASP A 289 -8.78 6.79 3.47
C ASP A 289 -7.91 5.56 3.23
N TRP A 290 -6.61 5.63 3.56
CA TRP A 290 -5.71 4.47 3.55
C TRP A 290 -6.23 3.36 4.46
N HIS A 291 -6.58 3.69 5.70
CA HIS A 291 -7.07 2.71 6.68
C HIS A 291 -8.33 1.99 6.19
N LYS A 292 -9.30 2.73 5.64
CA LYS A 292 -10.52 2.17 5.05
C LYS A 292 -10.23 1.26 3.85
N ASN A 293 -9.26 1.60 3.00
CA ASN A 293 -8.92 0.77 1.84
C ASN A 293 -8.08 -0.46 2.23
N ILE A 294 -7.21 -0.36 3.23
CA ILE A 294 -6.50 -1.51 3.83
C ILE A 294 -7.51 -2.52 4.40
N ILE A 295 -8.51 -2.03 5.15
CA ILE A 295 -9.60 -2.88 5.67
C ILE A 295 -10.37 -3.54 4.51
N LEU A 296 -10.73 -2.78 3.47
CA LEU A 296 -11.47 -3.30 2.32
C LEU A 296 -10.72 -4.44 1.63
N TYR A 297 -9.51 -4.16 1.14
CA TYR A 297 -8.75 -5.14 0.36
C TYR A 297 -8.26 -6.30 1.24
N GLY A 298 -7.92 -6.04 2.50
CA GLY A 298 -7.58 -7.12 3.43
C GLY A 298 -8.77 -8.04 3.72
N SER A 299 -9.99 -7.49 3.79
CA SER A 299 -11.21 -8.28 3.97
C SER A 299 -11.55 -9.09 2.72
N ILE A 300 -11.27 -8.57 1.52
CA ILE A 300 -11.38 -9.33 0.27
C ILE A 300 -10.43 -10.53 0.28
N MET A 301 -9.17 -10.32 0.66
CA MET A 301 -8.19 -11.41 0.81
C MET A 301 -8.68 -12.46 1.82
N LYS A 302 -9.15 -12.00 2.99
CA LYS A 302 -9.73 -12.85 4.04
C LYS A 302 -10.92 -13.66 3.52
N TYR A 303 -11.85 -13.03 2.78
CA TYR A 303 -13.03 -13.69 2.25
C TYR A 303 -12.69 -14.69 1.14
N ALA A 304 -11.76 -14.36 0.23
CA ALA A 304 -11.26 -15.27 -0.79
C ALA A 304 -10.75 -16.59 -0.21
N LYS A 305 -10.04 -16.51 0.94
CA LYS A 305 -9.62 -17.68 1.71
C LYS A 305 -10.78 -18.41 2.39
N LYS A 306 -11.71 -17.66 3.00
CA LYS A 306 -12.91 -18.20 3.68
C LYS A 306 -13.79 -19.00 2.74
N ILE A 307 -13.94 -18.60 1.47
CA ILE A 307 -14.71 -19.36 0.48
C ILE A 307 -14.22 -20.82 0.42
N SER A 308 -12.91 -21.06 0.50
CA SER A 308 -12.31 -22.40 0.48
C SER A 308 -12.36 -23.16 1.81
N SER A 309 -13.08 -22.67 2.82
CA SER A 309 -13.18 -23.32 4.14
C SER A 309 -14.10 -24.53 4.16
N SER A 310 -15.13 -24.56 3.30
CA SER A 310 -16.06 -25.68 3.17
C SER A 310 -16.66 -25.76 1.76
N LYS A 311 -17.14 -26.94 1.37
CA LYS A 311 -17.84 -27.13 0.09
C LYS A 311 -19.10 -26.26 -0.03
N ASP A 312 -19.85 -26.12 1.06
CA ASP A 312 -21.06 -25.29 1.08
C ASP A 312 -20.71 -23.81 0.87
N SER A 313 -19.63 -23.32 1.50
CA SER A 313 -19.18 -21.94 1.31
C SER A 313 -18.74 -21.69 -0.14
N GLN A 314 -18.08 -22.66 -0.77
CA GLN A 314 -17.70 -22.58 -2.19
C GLN A 314 -18.94 -22.57 -3.09
N SER A 315 -19.86 -23.53 -2.91
CA SER A 315 -21.07 -23.62 -3.73
C SER A 315 -21.91 -22.35 -3.63
N ASN A 316 -22.16 -21.87 -2.41
CA ASN A 316 -22.96 -20.65 -2.20
C ASN A 316 -22.35 -19.43 -2.90
N PHE A 317 -21.01 -19.30 -2.87
CA PHE A 317 -20.33 -18.22 -3.56
C PHE A 317 -20.41 -18.37 -5.09
N TYR A 318 -20.16 -19.58 -5.62
CA TYR A 318 -20.20 -19.84 -7.06
C TYR A 318 -21.61 -19.70 -7.64
N ASP A 319 -22.64 -20.14 -6.92
CA ASP A 319 -24.04 -19.94 -7.29
C ASP A 319 -24.37 -18.44 -7.31
N PHE A 320 -23.93 -17.69 -6.30
CA PHE A 320 -24.15 -16.25 -6.25
C PHE A 320 -23.55 -15.51 -7.46
N ILE A 321 -22.29 -15.78 -7.82
CA ILE A 321 -21.61 -15.13 -8.96
C ILE A 321 -22.03 -15.71 -10.33
N SER A 322 -22.82 -16.78 -10.36
CA SER A 322 -23.40 -17.34 -11.59
C SER A 322 -24.65 -16.57 -12.04
N ASP A 323 -25.28 -15.82 -11.13
CA ASP A 323 -26.46 -15.02 -11.40
C ASP A 323 -26.11 -13.59 -11.82
N ASN A 324 -26.76 -13.09 -12.87
CA ASN A 324 -26.69 -11.67 -13.19
C ASN A 324 -27.63 -10.87 -12.27
N ARG A 325 -27.06 -10.29 -11.21
CA ARG A 325 -27.80 -9.56 -10.18
C ARG A 325 -27.70 -8.06 -10.41
N THR A 326 -28.73 -7.33 -9.99
CA THR A 326 -28.72 -5.87 -10.08
C THR A 326 -27.58 -5.27 -9.23
N PRO A 327 -27.08 -4.08 -9.58
CA PRO A 327 -26.00 -3.42 -8.83
C PRO A 327 -26.28 -3.30 -7.32
N ASP A 328 -27.52 -2.95 -6.93
CA ASP A 328 -27.92 -2.82 -5.52
C ASP A 328 -27.82 -4.14 -4.76
N ILE A 329 -28.25 -5.25 -5.38
CA ILE A 329 -28.12 -6.58 -4.78
C ILE A 329 -26.65 -6.96 -4.66
N ARG A 330 -25.84 -6.63 -5.68
CA ARG A 330 -24.40 -6.93 -5.68
C ARG A 330 -23.68 -6.22 -4.55
N ILE A 331 -23.81 -4.89 -4.42
CA ILE A 331 -23.11 -4.14 -3.36
C ILE A 331 -23.54 -4.59 -1.96
N ASN A 332 -24.84 -4.84 -1.75
CA ASN A 332 -25.34 -5.28 -0.45
C ASN A 332 -24.77 -6.65 -0.05
N ASN A 333 -24.76 -7.60 -0.98
CA ASN A 333 -24.15 -8.90 -0.73
C ASN A 333 -22.65 -8.79 -0.56
N PHE A 334 -21.96 -7.96 -1.34
CA PHE A 334 -20.53 -7.79 -1.21
C PHE A 334 -20.14 -7.31 0.18
N MET A 335 -20.84 -6.28 0.69
CA MET A 335 -20.61 -5.77 2.04
C MET A 335 -20.91 -6.81 3.13
N ASN A 336 -21.97 -7.60 2.98
CA ASN A 336 -22.29 -8.71 3.90
C ASN A 336 -21.28 -9.87 3.83
N MET A 337 -20.62 -10.08 2.69
CA MET A 337 -19.55 -11.07 2.55
C MET A 337 -18.29 -10.62 3.31
N LEU A 338 -17.96 -9.33 3.24
CA LEU A 338 -16.72 -8.78 3.80
C LEU A 338 -16.83 -8.40 5.28
N PHE A 339 -17.98 -7.89 5.72
CA PHE A 339 -18.14 -7.24 7.01
C PHE A 339 -19.36 -7.72 7.77
N GLU A 340 -19.20 -7.90 9.09
CA GLU A 340 -20.32 -8.07 10.03
C GLU A 340 -20.74 -6.72 10.65
N ASP A 341 -19.79 -5.79 10.75
CA ASP A 341 -19.98 -4.48 11.36
C ASP A 341 -20.74 -3.51 10.42
N GLU A 342 -21.90 -3.05 10.87
CA GLU A 342 -22.77 -2.15 10.09
C GLU A 342 -22.15 -0.76 9.88
N ASP A 343 -21.36 -0.24 10.81
CA ASP A 343 -20.69 1.05 10.65
C ASP A 343 -19.66 0.98 9.51
N LEU A 344 -18.91 -0.12 9.44
CA LEU A 344 -17.99 -0.38 8.32
C LEU A 344 -18.74 -0.48 7.00
N LYS A 345 -19.88 -1.21 6.94
CA LYS A 345 -20.68 -1.29 5.71
C LYS A 345 -21.17 0.08 5.25
N ASN A 346 -21.66 0.89 6.19
CA ASN A 346 -22.18 2.23 5.90
C ASN A 346 -21.14 3.15 5.27
N ILE A 347 -19.87 3.04 5.65
CA ILE A 347 -18.78 3.78 4.99
C ILE A 347 -18.74 3.48 3.49
N TYR A 348 -18.78 2.20 3.11
CA TYR A 348 -18.69 1.81 1.70
C TYR A 348 -20.00 2.02 0.94
N TYR A 349 -21.15 1.93 1.59
CA TYR A 349 -22.43 2.32 0.99
C TYR A 349 -22.47 3.80 0.65
N SER A 350 -21.99 4.68 1.55
CA SER A 350 -21.93 6.11 1.27
C SER A 350 -21.00 6.41 0.10
N ARG A 351 -19.81 5.80 0.05
CA ARG A 351 -18.91 5.89 -1.12
C ARG A 351 -19.57 5.38 -2.40
N TYR A 352 -20.24 4.22 -2.35
CA TYR A 352 -20.94 3.66 -3.50
C TYR A 352 -21.97 4.65 -4.07
N ASN A 353 -22.83 5.19 -3.21
CA ASN A 353 -23.88 6.13 -3.59
C ASN A 353 -23.32 7.45 -4.15
N ALA A 354 -22.23 7.96 -3.58
CA ALA A 354 -21.56 9.17 -4.04
C ALA A 354 -20.99 9.04 -5.47
N HIS A 355 -20.64 7.82 -5.89
CA HIS A 355 -19.92 7.57 -7.14
C HIS A 355 -20.76 6.89 -8.23
N LEU A 356 -22.05 6.61 -8.03
CA LEU A 356 -22.91 5.94 -9.02
C LEU A 356 -22.82 6.54 -10.43
N GLU A 357 -22.68 7.86 -10.51
CA GLU A 357 -22.59 8.62 -11.75
C GLU A 357 -21.15 9.01 -12.15
N ASP A 358 -20.14 8.42 -11.50
CA ASP A 358 -18.73 8.73 -11.75
C ASP A 358 -18.38 8.54 -13.24
N PRO A 359 -17.98 9.62 -13.94
CA PRO A 359 -17.73 9.58 -15.38
C PRO A 359 -16.49 8.74 -15.72
N MET A 360 -15.50 8.67 -14.83
CA MET A 360 -14.30 7.89 -15.05
C MET A 360 -14.60 6.40 -14.94
N VAL A 361 -15.41 5.98 -13.96
CA VAL A 361 -15.84 4.57 -13.86
C VAL A 361 -16.59 4.12 -15.11
N LYS A 362 -17.43 4.99 -15.71
CA LYS A 362 -18.08 4.71 -17.00
C LYS A 362 -17.06 4.57 -18.15
N LYS A 363 -16.02 5.40 -18.19
CA LYS A 363 -14.95 5.36 -19.22
C LYS A 363 -14.04 4.13 -19.13
N LEU A 364 -14.01 3.42 -18.00
CA LEU A 364 -13.24 2.18 -17.85
C LEU A 364 -13.87 0.99 -18.60
N GLU A 365 -15.14 1.10 -19.00
CA GLU A 365 -15.86 0.05 -19.73
C GLU A 365 -15.72 -1.34 -19.08
N ILE A 366 -15.85 -1.37 -17.75
CA ILE A 366 -15.81 -2.58 -16.94
C ILE A 366 -16.98 -3.47 -17.38
N LYS A 367 -16.66 -4.66 -17.87
CA LYS A 367 -17.66 -5.62 -18.35
C LYS A 367 -18.23 -6.43 -17.19
N GLU A 368 -19.50 -6.80 -17.29
CA GLU A 368 -20.09 -7.74 -16.34
C GLU A 368 -19.39 -9.10 -16.46
N PHE A 369 -19.01 -9.66 -15.30
CA PHE A 369 -18.47 -11.00 -15.21
C PHE A 369 -19.60 -12.03 -15.33
N ASN A 370 -19.41 -13.04 -16.18
CA ASN A 370 -20.30 -14.18 -16.27
C ASN A 370 -19.54 -15.48 -15.99
N PHE A 371 -19.68 -15.98 -14.77
CA PHE A 371 -18.99 -17.19 -14.31
C PHE A 371 -19.29 -18.41 -15.19
N ASN A 372 -20.51 -18.51 -15.74
CA ASN A 372 -20.93 -19.64 -16.57
C ASN A 372 -20.17 -19.74 -17.92
N LYS A 373 -19.47 -18.67 -18.34
CA LYS A 373 -18.60 -18.69 -19.53
C LYS A 373 -17.34 -19.53 -19.30
N TYR A 374 -16.89 -19.69 -18.06
CA TYR A 374 -15.58 -20.24 -17.70
C TYR A 374 -15.67 -21.66 -17.10
N ARG A 375 -16.24 -22.60 -17.86
CA ARG A 375 -16.54 -23.96 -17.38
C ARG A 375 -15.33 -24.73 -16.88
N THR A 376 -14.17 -24.55 -17.51
CA THR A 376 -12.96 -25.29 -17.14
C THR A 376 -12.40 -24.77 -15.83
N LEU A 377 -12.33 -23.44 -15.69
CA LEU A 377 -11.92 -22.78 -14.47
C LEU A 377 -12.87 -23.09 -13.30
N ARG A 378 -14.18 -23.04 -13.53
CA ARG A 378 -15.19 -23.45 -12.55
C ARG A 378 -14.94 -24.87 -12.04
N THR A 379 -14.80 -25.83 -12.96
CA THR A 379 -14.53 -27.25 -12.62
C THR A 379 -13.25 -27.42 -11.80
N LEU A 380 -12.24 -26.58 -11.98
CA LEU A 380 -11.01 -26.64 -11.17
C LEU A 380 -11.15 -25.94 -9.83
N ALA A 381 -11.93 -24.88 -9.76
CA ALA A 381 -12.18 -24.13 -8.52
C ALA A 381 -13.10 -24.90 -7.55
N GLU A 382 -13.95 -25.79 -8.09
CA GLU A 382 -14.84 -26.69 -7.34
C GLU A 382 -14.15 -27.98 -6.84
N LYS A 383 -12.92 -28.27 -7.29
CA LYS A 383 -12.10 -29.39 -6.83
C LYS A 383 -11.26 -29.00 -5.61
#